data_AF-A0A954PLG2-F1
#
_entry.id   AF-A0A954PLG2-F1
#
_cell.length_a   1.000
_cell.length_b   1.000
_cell.length_c   1.000
_cell.angle_alpha   90.00
_cell.angle_beta   90.00
_cell.angle_gamma   90.00
#
_symmetry.space_group_name_H-M   'P 1'
#
loop_
_entity.id
_entity.type
_entity.pdbx_description
1 polymer ?
#
loop_
_entity_poly.entity_id
_entity_poly.type
_entity_poly.pdbx_seq_one_letter_code
_entity_poly.pdbx_strand_id
1 'polypeptide(L)'
;SGHIAYPLKHPGGSQHRRLAQQTGGEPDYLFPTFYPKRTRPSAACELVSSRHFPPEVQGNFLLTNCIGDRAVLNHQVRDHGSGFQGEEISPLVSCEDGNFRPVDLQFAPDGSLYIVDWHNALIGHLQHNLREPNRDHSHGRIWRITYPGRPLLQPPQIADAPLDALLDLLKAPEDRTRYAVRRELAQRDSQAVLMAATKWAASLDAGDADREHHLLEALWVYQTHNTVPPDLLRQLLNAEDYRARAAAVRVLSFWLDRVEAPLDLLRPRVVDPHPRVRLEAVRALSFMDGDDAAEVALEVLNHDMDDYLQYALDETMRALEQ
;
A
#
# COMPACT_ATOMS: atom_id res chain seq x y z
N SER A 1 20.82 -27.24 8.73
CA SER A 1 19.94 -27.38 9.90
C SER A 1 18.91 -26.26 9.87
N GLY A 2 17.82 -26.47 9.13
CA GLY A 2 16.81 -25.44 8.85
C GLY A 2 15.82 -25.23 9.99
N HIS A 3 16.33 -24.84 11.16
CA HIS A 3 15.46 -24.45 12.26
C HIS A 3 15.05 -22.99 12.06
N ILE A 4 13.91 -22.78 11.40
CA ILE A 4 13.24 -21.48 11.34
C ILE A 4 12.34 -21.44 12.58
N ALA A 5 12.77 -20.72 13.62
CA ALA A 5 11.86 -20.24 14.65
C ALA A 5 11.06 -19.11 14.01
N TYR A 6 9.83 -19.41 13.57
CA TYR A 6 8.91 -18.36 13.15
C TYR A 6 8.72 -17.40 14.34
N PRO A 7 8.91 -16.08 14.20
CA PRO A 7 8.25 -15.19 15.14
C PRO A 7 6.75 -15.45 15.00
N LEU A 8 6.07 -15.52 16.13
CA LEU A 8 4.63 -15.75 16.29
C LEU A 8 3.87 -15.11 15.13
N LYS A 9 3.50 -15.92 14.13
CA LYS A 9 2.66 -15.49 13.03
C LYS A 9 1.42 -14.88 13.67
N HIS A 10 1.20 -13.56 13.49
CA HIS A 10 0.05 -12.86 14.05
C HIS A 10 -1.20 -13.70 13.74
N PRO A 11 -1.83 -14.30 14.76
CA PRO A 11 -2.96 -15.18 14.56
C PRO A 11 -4.17 -14.32 14.25
N GLY A 12 -4.35 -13.91 13.00
CA GLY A 12 -5.47 -13.08 12.59
C GLY A 12 -6.78 -13.55 13.25
N GLY A 13 -7.36 -12.70 14.09
CA GLY A 13 -8.70 -12.75 14.68
C GLY A 13 -9.06 -13.94 15.58
N SER A 14 -8.76 -15.19 15.20
CA SER A 14 -9.31 -16.38 15.87
C SER A 14 -8.37 -17.05 16.87
N GLN A 15 -7.07 -16.77 16.85
CA GLN A 15 -6.15 -17.31 17.86
C GLN A 15 -5.41 -16.29 18.72
N HIS A 16 -5.59 -14.97 18.51
CA HIS A 16 -5.01 -13.93 19.40
C HIS A 16 -5.32 -14.22 20.86
N ARG A 17 -6.61 -14.35 21.20
CA ARG A 17 -7.06 -14.64 22.57
C ARG A 17 -6.40 -15.89 23.16
N ARG A 18 -6.28 -16.96 22.37
CA ARG A 18 -5.68 -18.24 22.81
C ARG A 18 -4.17 -18.10 23.02
N LEU A 19 -3.48 -17.46 22.08
CA LEU A 19 -2.03 -17.25 22.16
C LEU A 19 -1.68 -16.29 23.29
N ALA A 20 -2.38 -15.16 23.41
CA ALA A 20 -2.23 -14.21 24.51
C ALA A 20 -2.37 -14.90 25.88
N GLN A 21 -3.37 -15.75 26.07
CA GLN A 21 -3.53 -16.55 27.31
C GLN A 21 -2.36 -17.50 27.58
N GLN A 22 -1.70 -18.01 26.55
CA GLN A 22 -0.65 -19.02 26.68
C GLN A 22 0.76 -18.42 26.75
N THR A 23 0.97 -17.22 26.19
CA THR A 23 2.28 -16.59 26.05
C THR A 23 2.42 -15.28 26.81
N GLY A 24 1.44 -14.90 27.65
CA GLY A 24 1.51 -13.72 28.53
C GLY A 24 1.09 -12.39 27.90
N GLY A 25 0.16 -12.39 26.94
CA GLY A 25 -0.45 -11.19 26.37
C GLY A 25 -1.85 -10.89 26.92
N GLU A 26 -2.45 -9.76 26.52
CA GLU A 26 -3.82 -9.38 26.89
C GLU A 26 -4.87 -10.07 26.00
N PRO A 27 -5.65 -11.05 26.52
CA PRO A 27 -6.57 -11.84 25.70
C PRO A 27 -7.77 -11.05 25.15
N ASP A 28 -8.11 -9.96 25.83
CA ASP A 28 -9.23 -9.08 25.50
C ASP A 28 -8.81 -7.84 24.71
N TYR A 29 -7.50 -7.67 24.46
CA TYR A 29 -7.01 -6.61 23.59
C TYR A 29 -7.53 -6.81 22.17
N LEU A 30 -8.15 -5.76 21.63
CA LEU A 30 -8.68 -5.73 20.27
C LEU A 30 -7.82 -4.77 19.46
N PHE A 31 -7.06 -5.32 18.52
CA PHE A 31 -6.32 -4.50 17.56
C PHE A 31 -7.29 -3.60 16.79
N PRO A 32 -6.94 -2.33 16.55
CA PRO A 32 -7.65 -1.48 15.62
C PRO A 32 -7.80 -2.18 14.29
N THR A 33 -9.02 -2.21 13.78
CA THR A 33 -9.29 -2.74 12.44
C THR A 33 -9.41 -1.57 11.48
N PHE A 34 -8.87 -1.74 10.27
CA PHE A 34 -9.01 -0.76 9.21
C PHE A 34 -10.49 -0.41 8.97
N TYR A 35 -11.36 -1.41 8.90
CA TYR A 35 -12.82 -1.26 8.91
C TYR A 35 -13.45 -2.41 9.73
N PRO A 36 -14.69 -2.25 10.23
CA PRO A 36 -15.42 -3.32 10.91
C PRO A 36 -15.59 -4.54 10.01
N LYS A 37 -14.77 -5.57 10.23
CA LYS A 37 -14.76 -6.76 9.38
C LYS A 37 -16.03 -7.58 9.56
N ARG A 38 -16.93 -7.51 8.57
CA ARG A 38 -18.17 -8.32 8.52
C ARG A 38 -18.17 -9.42 7.46
N THR A 39 -17.20 -9.42 6.54
CA THR A 39 -17.13 -10.38 5.42
C THR A 39 -15.90 -11.29 5.50
N ARG A 40 -16.09 -12.54 5.06
CA ARG A 40 -15.04 -13.51 4.79
C ARG A 40 -15.60 -14.66 3.92
N PRO A 41 -14.79 -15.25 3.03
CA PRO A 41 -13.48 -14.81 2.56
C PRO A 41 -13.61 -13.59 1.62
N SER A 42 -12.52 -12.84 1.49
CA SER A 42 -12.35 -11.80 0.47
C SER A 42 -11.20 -12.21 -0.43
N ALA A 43 -11.39 -12.13 -1.74
CA ALA A 43 -10.46 -12.70 -2.71
C ALA A 43 -9.52 -11.66 -3.33
N ALA A 44 -9.96 -10.40 -3.39
CA ALA A 44 -9.18 -9.30 -3.94
C ALA A 44 -9.64 -7.95 -3.40
N CYS A 45 -8.78 -6.95 -3.58
CA CYS A 45 -9.03 -5.57 -3.26
C CYS A 45 -8.34 -4.64 -4.27
N GLU A 46 -8.81 -3.40 -4.36
CA GLU A 46 -8.22 -2.37 -5.22
C GLU A 46 -8.48 -0.97 -4.62
N LEU A 47 -7.62 0.00 -4.94
CA LEU A 47 -7.88 1.41 -4.63
C LEU A 47 -8.39 2.13 -5.88
N VAL A 48 -9.43 2.94 -5.71
CA VAL A 48 -9.93 3.77 -6.82
C VAL A 48 -8.89 4.84 -7.18
N SER A 49 -8.26 4.69 -8.34
CA SER A 49 -7.29 5.65 -8.88
C SER A 49 -7.47 5.76 -10.40
N SER A 50 -8.53 6.46 -10.80
CA SER A 50 -8.90 6.63 -12.20
C SER A 50 -9.82 7.82 -12.39
N ARG A 51 -9.42 8.79 -13.21
CA ARG A 51 -10.27 9.96 -13.55
C ARG A 51 -11.56 9.61 -14.30
N HIS A 52 -11.67 8.37 -14.83
CA HIS A 52 -12.94 7.88 -15.37
C HIS A 52 -14.02 7.74 -14.29
N PHE A 53 -13.63 7.54 -13.02
CA PHE A 53 -14.51 7.52 -11.85
C PHE A 53 -14.58 8.92 -11.22
N PRO A 54 -15.64 9.23 -10.45
CA PRO A 54 -15.85 10.59 -9.98
C PRO A 54 -14.92 10.96 -8.81
N PRO A 55 -14.65 12.27 -8.58
CA PRO A 55 -13.68 12.71 -7.57
C PRO A 55 -13.95 12.20 -6.16
N GLU A 56 -15.23 12.10 -5.79
CA GLU A 56 -15.69 11.70 -4.46
C GLU A 56 -15.40 10.24 -4.08
N VAL A 57 -15.00 9.41 -5.04
CA VAL A 57 -14.60 8.01 -4.77
C VAL A 57 -13.11 7.77 -4.96
N GLN A 58 -12.32 8.77 -5.36
CA GLN A 58 -10.87 8.58 -5.52
C GLN A 58 -10.24 8.26 -4.16
N GLY A 59 -9.38 7.24 -4.13
CA GLY A 59 -8.76 6.73 -2.91
C GLY A 59 -9.62 5.75 -2.12
N ASN A 60 -10.86 5.47 -2.53
CA ASN A 60 -11.67 4.47 -1.86
C ASN A 60 -11.07 3.07 -1.99
N PHE A 61 -11.21 2.27 -0.93
CA PHE A 61 -10.80 0.87 -0.88
C PHE A 61 -11.95 -0.06 -1.27
N LEU A 62 -11.79 -0.74 -2.39
CA LEU A 62 -12.72 -1.72 -2.90
C LEU A 62 -12.33 -3.12 -2.41
N LEU A 63 -13.33 -3.93 -2.07
CA LEU A 63 -13.12 -5.29 -1.58
C LEU A 63 -14.14 -6.24 -2.19
N THR A 64 -13.67 -7.36 -2.76
CA THR A 64 -14.58 -8.40 -3.22
C THR A 64 -15.19 -9.15 -2.05
N ASN A 65 -16.51 -9.32 -2.07
CA ASN A 65 -17.22 -10.22 -1.19
C ASN A 65 -17.95 -11.28 -2.01
N CYS A 66 -17.39 -12.48 -2.06
CA CYS A 66 -17.93 -13.59 -2.83
C CYS A 66 -18.94 -14.45 -2.06
N ILE A 67 -19.17 -14.24 -0.75
CA ILE A 67 -20.13 -15.01 0.05
C ILE A 67 -21.12 -14.06 0.74
N GLY A 68 -22.41 -14.44 0.83
CA GLY A 68 -23.45 -13.58 1.39
C GLY A 68 -23.86 -12.51 0.39
N ASP A 69 -23.44 -11.26 0.65
CA ASP A 69 -23.89 -10.06 -0.09
C ASP A 69 -23.56 -10.11 -1.59
N ARG A 70 -22.52 -10.84 -2.00
CA ARG A 70 -22.11 -10.98 -3.41
C ARG A 70 -21.95 -9.61 -4.06
N ALA A 71 -20.96 -8.86 -3.60
CA ALA A 71 -20.78 -7.46 -3.94
C ALA A 71 -19.31 -7.09 -4.04
N VAL A 72 -19.04 -5.96 -4.71
CA VAL A 72 -17.79 -5.22 -4.54
C VAL A 72 -18.08 -4.14 -3.50
N LEU A 73 -17.66 -4.39 -2.27
CA LEU A 73 -17.78 -3.44 -1.17
C LEU A 73 -16.87 -2.24 -1.41
N ASN A 74 -17.24 -1.10 -0.87
CA ASN A 74 -16.59 0.18 -1.10
C ASN A 74 -16.39 0.89 0.24
N HIS A 75 -15.16 1.34 0.51
CA HIS A 75 -14.82 1.97 1.78
C HIS A 75 -14.14 3.31 1.51
N GLN A 76 -14.66 4.38 2.09
CA GLN A 76 -13.94 5.66 2.13
C GLN A 76 -12.75 5.53 3.07
N VAL A 77 -11.58 5.97 2.61
CA VAL A 77 -10.33 5.89 3.37
C VAL A 77 -9.99 7.28 3.89
N ARG A 78 -9.73 7.37 5.20
CA ARG A 78 -9.28 8.60 5.85
C ARG A 78 -8.08 8.35 6.75
N ASP A 79 -7.31 9.40 6.97
CA ASP A 79 -6.24 9.39 7.96
C ASP A 79 -6.83 9.30 9.38
N HIS A 80 -6.21 8.48 10.22
CA HIS A 80 -6.60 8.31 11.61
C HIS A 80 -5.36 8.08 12.47
N GLY A 81 -4.89 9.15 13.12
CA GLY A 81 -3.60 9.17 13.79
C GLY A 81 -2.47 8.88 12.81
N SER A 82 -1.58 7.97 13.18
CA SER A 82 -0.48 7.46 12.36
C SER A 82 -0.93 6.47 11.27
N GLY A 83 -2.12 5.88 11.41
CA GLY A 83 -2.68 4.87 10.51
C GLY A 83 -3.76 5.39 9.56
N PHE A 84 -4.71 4.50 9.24
CA PHE A 84 -5.85 4.75 8.37
C PHE A 84 -7.11 4.12 8.95
N GLN A 85 -8.25 4.72 8.62
CA GLN A 85 -9.57 4.16 8.89
C GLN A 85 -10.39 4.09 7.60
N GLY A 86 -11.08 2.97 7.42
CA GLY A 86 -12.01 2.68 6.35
C GLY A 86 -13.44 2.73 6.86
N GLU A 87 -14.28 3.55 6.24
CA GLU A 87 -15.72 3.59 6.48
C GLU A 87 -16.44 2.93 5.30
N GLU A 88 -17.14 1.82 5.55
CA GLU A 88 -17.92 1.16 4.50
C GLU A 88 -19.09 2.06 4.07
N ILE A 89 -19.16 2.33 2.77
CA ILE A 89 -20.25 3.08 2.13
C ILE A 89 -21.00 2.16 1.16
N SER A 90 -21.94 2.72 0.39
CA SER A 90 -22.68 1.95 -0.61
C SER A 90 -21.75 1.14 -1.53
N PRO A 91 -21.99 -0.18 -1.69
CA PRO A 91 -21.17 -1.03 -2.55
C PRO A 91 -21.08 -0.46 -3.98
N LEU A 92 -19.93 -0.66 -4.63
CA LEU A 92 -19.74 -0.23 -6.01
C LEU A 92 -20.60 -1.04 -6.97
N VAL A 93 -20.69 -2.35 -6.72
CA VAL A 93 -21.46 -3.30 -7.53
C VAL A 93 -22.15 -4.30 -6.60
N SER A 94 -23.43 -4.54 -6.87
CA SER A 94 -24.19 -5.67 -6.32
C SER A 94 -24.95 -6.35 -7.45
N CYS A 95 -25.16 -7.66 -7.36
CA CYS A 95 -25.89 -8.42 -8.38
C CYS A 95 -26.94 -9.32 -7.73
N GLU A 96 -28.15 -9.35 -8.30
CA GLU A 96 -29.23 -10.23 -7.82
C GLU A 96 -28.97 -11.71 -8.16
N ASP A 97 -28.12 -11.96 -9.16
CA ASP A 97 -27.72 -13.30 -9.56
C ASP A 97 -27.09 -14.08 -8.39
N GLY A 98 -27.71 -15.22 -8.07
CA GLY A 98 -27.26 -16.24 -7.11
C GLY A 98 -25.77 -16.58 -7.21
N ASN A 99 -25.25 -16.53 -8.42
CA ASN A 99 -23.94 -17.01 -8.78
C ASN A 99 -22.93 -15.89 -8.99
N PHE A 100 -23.28 -14.61 -8.80
CA PHE A 100 -22.27 -13.54 -8.85
C PHE A 100 -21.28 -13.70 -7.68
N ARG A 101 -20.01 -13.92 -8.00
CA ARG A 101 -18.91 -14.20 -7.08
C ARG A 101 -17.69 -13.41 -7.55
N PRO A 102 -17.61 -12.10 -7.27
CA PRO A 102 -16.43 -11.32 -7.63
C PRO A 102 -15.21 -11.89 -6.89
N VAL A 103 -14.15 -12.18 -7.62
CA VAL A 103 -12.92 -12.78 -7.08
C VAL A 103 -11.68 -11.95 -7.37
N ASP A 104 -11.71 -11.08 -8.39
CA ASP A 104 -10.64 -10.12 -8.66
C ASP A 104 -11.21 -8.82 -9.26
N LEU A 105 -10.48 -7.72 -9.11
CA LEU A 105 -10.78 -6.45 -9.78
C LEU A 105 -9.52 -5.63 -10.05
N GLN A 106 -9.43 -5.00 -11.23
CA GLN A 106 -8.31 -4.12 -11.60
C GLN A 106 -8.75 -3.01 -12.55
N PHE A 107 -8.12 -1.84 -12.41
CA PHE A 107 -8.29 -0.75 -13.37
C PHE A 107 -7.53 -1.03 -14.67
N ALA A 108 -8.21 -0.85 -15.80
CA ALA A 108 -7.63 -0.92 -17.12
C ALA A 108 -6.98 0.42 -17.53
N PRO A 109 -6.08 0.43 -18.53
CA PRO A 109 -5.43 1.65 -19.02
C PRO A 109 -6.37 2.74 -19.54
N ASP A 110 -7.60 2.37 -19.91
CA ASP A 110 -8.65 3.31 -20.34
C ASP A 110 -9.47 3.88 -19.16
N GLY A 111 -9.05 3.58 -17.92
CA GLY A 111 -9.66 4.04 -16.69
C GLY A 111 -10.90 3.25 -16.24
N SER A 112 -11.41 2.30 -17.04
CA SER A 112 -12.51 1.43 -16.63
C SER A 112 -12.06 0.38 -15.60
N LEU A 113 -12.97 -0.10 -14.76
CA LEU A 113 -12.67 -1.15 -13.79
C LEU A 113 -13.16 -2.50 -14.31
N TYR A 114 -12.29 -3.49 -14.36
CA TYR A 114 -12.67 -4.86 -14.69
C TYR A 114 -12.87 -5.67 -13.42
N ILE A 115 -13.90 -6.52 -13.39
CA ILE A 115 -14.16 -7.48 -12.31
C ILE A 115 -14.17 -8.88 -12.91
N VAL A 116 -13.38 -9.77 -12.31
CA VAL A 116 -13.45 -11.21 -12.57
C VAL A 116 -14.49 -11.80 -11.65
N ASP A 117 -15.52 -12.38 -12.23
CA ASP A 117 -16.58 -13.08 -11.53
C ASP A 117 -16.46 -14.58 -11.78
N TRP A 118 -16.23 -15.33 -10.70
CA TRP A 118 -16.08 -16.78 -10.75
C TRP A 118 -17.38 -17.48 -11.19
N HIS A 119 -18.54 -16.80 -11.09
CA HIS A 119 -19.84 -17.26 -11.57
C HIS A 119 -20.16 -18.73 -11.23
N ASN A 120 -20.18 -19.05 -9.93
CA ASN A 120 -20.33 -20.43 -9.48
C ASN A 120 -21.39 -20.59 -8.38
N ALA A 121 -22.23 -21.61 -8.54
CA ALA A 121 -23.26 -21.97 -7.56
C ALA A 121 -22.66 -22.73 -6.36
N LEU A 122 -21.61 -23.53 -6.59
CA LEU A 122 -21.06 -24.43 -5.58
C LEU A 122 -19.80 -23.85 -4.92
N ILE A 123 -20.00 -23.25 -3.74
CA ILE A 123 -18.94 -22.67 -2.92
C ILE A 123 -18.79 -23.42 -1.59
N GLY A 124 -17.56 -23.64 -1.12
CA GLY A 124 -17.34 -24.27 0.19
C GLY A 124 -15.95 -24.86 0.42
N HIS A 125 -15.56 -24.90 1.69
CA HIS A 125 -14.42 -25.67 2.20
C HIS A 125 -14.86 -27.11 2.49
N LEU A 126 -15.11 -27.88 1.42
CA LEU A 126 -15.43 -29.32 1.48
C LEU A 126 -16.84 -29.69 1.99
N GLN A 127 -17.78 -28.75 2.12
CA GLN A 127 -19.19 -29.09 2.35
C GLN A 127 -19.79 -29.90 1.18
N HIS A 128 -19.23 -29.70 -0.02
CA HIS A 128 -19.47 -30.50 -1.20
C HIS A 128 -18.17 -31.20 -1.60
N ASN A 129 -18.28 -32.38 -2.21
CA ASN A 129 -17.13 -33.11 -2.71
C ASN A 129 -16.34 -32.21 -3.68
N LEU A 130 -15.01 -32.26 -3.62
CA LEU A 130 -14.16 -31.54 -4.59
C LEU A 130 -14.42 -32.00 -6.03
N ARG A 131 -14.87 -33.25 -6.21
CA ARG A 131 -15.26 -33.86 -7.48
C ARG A 131 -16.77 -33.80 -7.76
N GLU A 132 -17.49 -32.92 -7.07
CA GLU A 132 -18.92 -32.72 -7.33
C GLU A 132 -19.12 -32.39 -8.83
N PRO A 133 -19.83 -33.23 -9.62
CA PRO A 133 -19.91 -33.08 -11.07
C PRO A 133 -20.63 -31.80 -11.51
N ASN A 134 -21.46 -31.22 -10.65
CA ASN A 134 -22.16 -29.96 -10.90
C ASN A 134 -21.27 -28.72 -10.69
N ARG A 135 -20.01 -28.89 -10.27
CA ARG A 135 -19.07 -27.77 -10.10
C ARG A 135 -18.67 -27.26 -11.48
N ASP A 136 -18.97 -25.98 -11.73
CA ASP A 136 -18.52 -25.36 -12.98
C ASP A 136 -17.01 -25.09 -12.92
N HIS A 137 -16.30 -25.59 -13.92
CA HIS A 137 -14.85 -25.46 -14.10
C HIS A 137 -14.48 -24.70 -15.38
N SER A 138 -15.47 -24.30 -16.17
CA SER A 138 -15.29 -23.86 -17.55
C SER A 138 -15.78 -22.43 -17.79
N HIS A 139 -16.73 -21.94 -16.98
CA HIS A 139 -17.32 -20.63 -17.16
C HIS A 139 -16.99 -19.67 -16.02
N GLY A 140 -16.98 -18.40 -16.39
CA GLY A 140 -16.85 -17.23 -15.52
C GLY A 140 -17.40 -16.03 -16.28
N ARG A 141 -17.46 -14.88 -15.62
CA ARG A 141 -17.84 -13.62 -16.27
C ARG A 141 -16.77 -12.56 -16.05
N ILE A 142 -16.63 -11.69 -17.04
CA ILE A 142 -15.81 -10.50 -16.94
C ILE A 142 -16.75 -9.30 -17.06
N TRP A 143 -16.78 -8.48 -16.02
CA TRP A 143 -17.55 -7.24 -16.01
C TRP A 143 -16.63 -6.08 -16.27
N ARG A 144 -17.07 -5.14 -17.10
CA ARG A 144 -16.39 -3.86 -17.31
C ARG A 144 -17.27 -2.74 -16.77
N ILE A 145 -16.81 -2.08 -15.72
CA ILE A 145 -17.51 -1.01 -15.04
C ILE A 145 -17.02 0.32 -15.61
N THR A 146 -17.97 1.13 -16.07
CA THR A 146 -17.74 2.47 -16.63
C THR A 146 -18.69 3.47 -15.98
N TYR A 147 -18.30 4.75 -15.98
CA TYR A 147 -19.14 5.82 -15.46
C TYR A 147 -19.91 6.50 -16.61
N PRO A 148 -21.25 6.50 -16.59
CA PRO A 148 -22.06 7.15 -17.62
C PRO A 148 -21.73 8.64 -17.77
N GLY A 149 -21.53 9.09 -19.01
CA GLY A 149 -21.26 10.50 -19.30
C GLY A 149 -19.83 10.97 -19.03
N ARG A 150 -18.92 10.09 -18.59
CA ARG A 150 -17.48 10.38 -18.54
C ARG A 150 -16.74 9.68 -19.68
N PRO A 151 -15.83 10.38 -20.39
CA PRO A 151 -15.02 9.73 -21.41
C PRO A 151 -14.10 8.68 -20.77
N LEU A 152 -13.79 7.64 -21.54
CA LEU A 152 -12.68 6.76 -21.22
C LEU A 152 -11.36 7.52 -21.37
N LEU A 153 -10.35 7.11 -20.61
CA LEU A 153 -9.00 7.62 -20.75
C LEU A 153 -8.38 7.05 -22.04
N GLN A 154 -7.48 7.83 -22.64
CA GLN A 154 -6.64 7.32 -23.73
C GLN A 154 -5.51 6.49 -23.10
N PRO A 155 -5.37 5.19 -23.43
CA PRO A 155 -4.27 4.39 -22.92
C PRO A 155 -2.92 5.03 -23.28
N PRO A 156 -2.02 5.23 -22.30
CA PRO A 156 -0.71 5.81 -22.58
C PRO A 156 0.17 4.81 -23.35
N GLN A 157 0.98 5.32 -24.29
CA GLN A 157 2.03 4.52 -24.92
C GLN A 157 3.18 4.34 -23.93
N ILE A 158 3.38 3.13 -23.44
CA ILE A 158 4.47 2.79 -22.50
C ILE A 158 5.55 1.95 -23.20
N ALA A 159 5.14 0.87 -23.87
CA ALA A 159 6.07 0.03 -24.62
C ALA A 159 6.80 0.88 -25.67
N ASP A 160 8.12 0.73 -25.74
CA ASP A 160 9.00 1.44 -26.68
C ASP A 160 8.98 2.97 -26.60
N ALA A 161 8.26 3.56 -25.63
CA ALA A 161 8.25 5.01 -25.44
C ALA A 161 9.64 5.50 -25.00
N PRO A 162 10.08 6.70 -25.40
CA PRO A 162 11.36 7.24 -24.96
C PRO A 162 11.35 7.55 -23.46
N LEU A 163 12.53 7.60 -22.83
CA LEU A 163 12.67 7.71 -21.37
C LEU A 163 12.03 9.00 -20.81
N ASP A 164 12.13 10.10 -21.53
CA ASP A 164 11.52 11.38 -21.15
C ASP A 164 9.99 11.29 -21.14
N ALA A 165 9.39 10.66 -22.15
CA ALA A 165 7.95 10.42 -22.18
C ALA A 165 7.49 9.49 -21.05
N LEU A 166 8.25 8.43 -20.75
CA LEU A 166 7.96 7.55 -19.62
C LEU A 166 8.01 8.27 -18.29
N LEU A 167 9.06 9.05 -18.05
CA LEU A 167 9.19 9.81 -16.79
C LEU A 167 8.07 10.83 -16.65
N ASP A 168 7.63 11.47 -17.73
CA ASP A 168 6.49 12.38 -17.69
C ASP A 168 5.15 11.66 -17.37
N LEU A 169 4.99 10.40 -17.80
CA LEU A 169 3.84 9.58 -17.40
C LEU A 169 3.80 9.24 -15.90
N LEU A 170 4.90 9.41 -15.15
CA LEU A 170 4.87 9.31 -13.68
C LEU A 170 4.07 10.44 -13.02
N LYS A 171 3.69 11.49 -13.76
CA LYS A 171 2.77 12.53 -13.28
C LYS A 171 1.30 12.13 -13.39
N ALA A 172 0.98 11.01 -14.05
CA ALA A 172 -0.39 10.61 -14.26
C ALA A 172 -1.12 10.39 -12.92
N PRO A 173 -2.37 10.85 -12.76
CA PRO A 173 -3.18 10.59 -11.55
C PRO A 173 -3.44 9.09 -11.32
N GLU A 174 -3.54 8.33 -12.42
CA GLU A 174 -3.81 6.89 -12.42
C GLU A 174 -2.62 6.08 -11.87
N ASP A 175 -2.77 5.46 -10.70
CA ASP A 175 -1.71 4.66 -10.10
C ASP A 175 -1.29 3.47 -10.97
N ARG A 176 -2.24 2.82 -11.66
CA ARG A 176 -1.94 1.72 -12.58
C ARG A 176 -1.08 2.16 -13.77
N THR A 177 -1.21 3.41 -14.22
CA THR A 177 -0.30 4.00 -15.23
C THR A 177 1.10 4.15 -14.66
N ARG A 178 1.24 4.81 -13.49
CA ARG A 178 2.56 4.99 -12.85
C ARG A 178 3.23 3.66 -12.52
N TYR A 179 2.46 2.67 -12.02
CA TYR A 179 2.93 1.32 -11.77
C TYR A 179 3.48 0.64 -13.03
N ALA A 180 2.75 0.71 -14.16
CA ALA A 180 3.22 0.13 -15.42
C ALA A 180 4.48 0.83 -15.93
N VAL A 181 4.56 2.16 -15.80
CA VAL A 181 5.75 2.95 -16.16
C VAL A 181 6.95 2.57 -15.29
N ARG A 182 6.81 2.47 -13.96
CA ARG A 182 7.90 2.02 -13.07
C ARG A 182 8.41 0.63 -13.46
N ARG A 183 7.51 -0.31 -13.83
CA ARG A 183 7.88 -1.65 -14.32
C ARG A 183 8.61 -1.62 -15.66
N GLU A 184 8.23 -0.72 -16.56
CA GLU A 184 8.93 -0.53 -17.83
C GLU A 184 10.33 0.04 -17.60
N LEU A 185 10.46 1.11 -16.80
CA LEU A 185 11.74 1.71 -16.44
C LEU A 185 12.69 0.70 -15.77
N ALA A 186 12.16 -0.16 -14.89
CA ALA A 186 12.93 -1.21 -14.20
C ALA A 186 13.66 -2.18 -15.15
N GLN A 187 13.15 -2.37 -16.37
CA GLN A 187 13.73 -3.28 -17.37
C GLN A 187 14.76 -2.61 -18.28
N ARG A 188 14.91 -1.28 -18.19
CA ARG A 188 15.82 -0.50 -19.02
C ARG A 188 17.20 -0.37 -18.38
N ASP A 189 18.16 0.07 -19.19
CA ASP A 189 19.52 0.33 -18.72
C ASP A 189 19.51 1.34 -17.56
N SER A 190 20.07 0.93 -16.42
CA SER A 190 20.05 1.73 -15.20
C SER A 190 20.75 3.07 -15.36
N GLN A 191 21.88 3.15 -16.07
CA GLN A 191 22.61 4.42 -16.23
C GLN A 191 21.78 5.42 -17.04
N ALA A 192 21.19 4.96 -18.15
CA ALA A 192 20.32 5.78 -18.98
C ALA A 192 19.08 6.27 -18.22
N VAL A 193 18.41 5.38 -17.46
CA VAL A 193 17.23 5.73 -16.67
C VAL A 193 17.57 6.76 -15.60
N LEU A 194 18.63 6.54 -14.81
CA LEU A 194 18.99 7.43 -13.70
C LEU A 194 19.45 8.81 -14.20
N MET A 195 20.16 8.88 -15.32
CA MET A 195 20.52 10.15 -15.95
C MET A 195 19.26 10.90 -16.41
N ALA A 196 18.31 10.20 -17.04
CA ALA A 196 17.04 10.80 -17.47
C ALA A 196 16.19 11.24 -16.26
N ALA A 197 16.10 10.43 -15.21
CA ALA A 197 15.37 10.74 -13.98
C ALA A 197 15.96 11.95 -13.26
N THR A 198 17.28 12.07 -13.19
CA THR A 198 17.97 13.26 -12.63
C THR A 198 17.54 14.52 -13.38
N LYS A 199 17.62 14.48 -14.72
CA LYS A 199 17.25 15.62 -15.57
C LYS A 199 15.77 15.97 -15.43
N TRP A 200 14.90 14.96 -15.41
CA TRP A 200 13.46 15.12 -15.28
C TRP A 200 13.10 15.74 -13.93
N ALA A 201 13.62 15.21 -12.83
CA ALA A 201 13.37 15.73 -11.48
C ALA A 201 13.83 17.20 -11.34
N ALA A 202 14.97 17.56 -11.93
CA ALA A 202 15.46 18.94 -11.95
C ALA A 202 14.61 19.90 -12.81
N SER A 203 13.82 19.37 -13.75
CA SER A 203 12.94 20.16 -14.62
C SER A 203 11.52 20.33 -14.09
N LEU A 204 11.18 19.69 -12.96
CA LEU A 204 9.86 19.82 -12.34
C LEU A 204 9.64 21.25 -11.86
N ASP A 205 8.47 21.80 -12.16
CA ASP A 205 8.09 23.15 -11.75
C ASP A 205 8.05 23.26 -10.22
N ALA A 206 8.73 24.25 -9.66
CA ALA A 206 8.78 24.52 -8.24
C ALA A 206 7.41 24.95 -7.67
N GLY A 207 6.53 25.51 -8.51
CA GLY A 207 5.18 25.94 -8.14
C GLY A 207 4.09 24.87 -8.29
N ASP A 208 4.43 23.67 -8.79
CA ASP A 208 3.48 22.58 -8.95
C ASP A 208 3.10 21.99 -7.58
N ALA A 209 1.79 21.93 -7.30
CA ALA A 209 1.26 21.39 -6.05
C ALA A 209 1.58 19.90 -5.86
N ASP A 210 1.77 19.15 -6.95
CA ASP A 210 2.10 17.73 -6.94
C ASP A 210 3.62 17.46 -7.08
N ARG A 211 4.45 18.51 -7.03
CA ARG A 211 5.91 18.40 -7.20
C ARG A 211 6.54 17.38 -6.25
N GLU A 212 6.17 17.37 -4.98
CA GLU A 212 6.73 16.44 -4.00
C GLU A 212 6.34 14.99 -4.30
N HIS A 213 5.13 14.76 -4.82
CA HIS A 213 4.71 13.47 -5.32
C HIS A 213 5.56 13.04 -6.53
N HIS A 214 5.81 13.95 -7.48
CA HIS A 214 6.65 13.67 -8.65
C HIS A 214 8.11 13.39 -8.27
N LEU A 215 8.65 14.10 -7.28
CA LEU A 215 9.99 13.82 -6.74
C LEU A 215 10.04 12.48 -6.02
N LEU A 216 8.97 12.09 -5.33
CA LEU A 216 8.85 10.76 -4.72
C LEU A 216 8.82 9.65 -5.77
N GLU A 217 8.14 9.87 -6.91
CA GLU A 217 8.19 8.96 -8.05
C GLU A 217 9.62 8.82 -8.59
N ALA A 218 10.39 9.91 -8.69
CA ALA A 218 11.82 9.82 -9.01
C ALA A 218 12.58 8.99 -7.95
N LEU A 219 12.36 9.24 -6.65
CA LEU A 219 13.02 8.48 -5.58
C LEU A 219 12.77 6.97 -5.69
N TRP A 220 11.55 6.56 -6.05
CA TRP A 220 11.24 5.15 -6.28
C TRP A 220 11.86 4.57 -7.55
N VAL A 221 12.07 5.38 -8.59
CA VAL A 221 12.88 4.98 -9.75
C VAL A 221 14.32 4.69 -9.31
N TYR A 222 14.94 5.58 -8.52
CA TYR A 222 16.27 5.32 -7.95
C TYR A 222 16.31 4.06 -7.08
N GLN A 223 15.28 3.84 -6.26
CA GLN A 223 15.12 2.62 -5.46
C GLN A 223 15.05 1.37 -6.31
N THR A 224 14.28 1.40 -7.40
CA THR A 224 14.13 0.29 -8.35
C THR A 224 15.47 -0.07 -9.00
N HIS A 225 16.28 0.92 -9.34
CA HIS A 225 17.64 0.74 -9.89
C HIS A 225 18.73 0.62 -8.82
N ASN A 226 18.33 0.37 -7.56
CA ASN A 226 19.21 0.12 -6.43
C ASN A 226 20.33 1.17 -6.25
N THR A 227 20.04 2.45 -6.51
CA THR A 227 21.00 3.54 -6.39
C THR A 227 20.47 4.58 -5.39
N VAL A 228 21.29 4.99 -4.43
CA VAL A 228 20.90 6.02 -3.44
C VAL A 228 21.15 7.40 -4.06
N PRO A 229 20.15 8.29 -4.14
CA PRO A 229 20.32 9.69 -4.50
C PRO A 229 20.29 10.55 -3.20
N PRO A 230 21.42 10.82 -2.52
CA PRO A 230 21.40 11.37 -1.16
C PRO A 230 20.70 12.72 -1.06
N ASP A 231 20.87 13.59 -2.05
CA ASP A 231 20.28 14.92 -2.04
C ASP A 231 18.76 14.88 -2.25
N LEU A 232 18.27 14.04 -3.18
CA LEU A 232 16.84 13.83 -3.38
C LEU A 232 16.19 13.18 -2.15
N LEU A 233 16.86 12.20 -1.54
CA LEU A 233 16.38 11.57 -0.31
C LEU A 233 16.28 12.60 0.83
N ARG A 234 17.33 13.39 1.07
CA ARG A 234 17.33 14.45 2.09
C ARG A 234 16.27 15.51 1.80
N GLN A 235 16.06 15.87 0.54
CA GLN A 235 15.00 16.79 0.15
C GLN A 235 13.63 16.25 0.56
N LEU A 236 13.32 14.99 0.23
CA LEU A 236 12.02 14.39 0.53
C LEU A 236 11.81 14.06 2.03
N LEU A 237 12.88 13.80 2.79
CA LEU A 237 12.82 13.69 4.25
C LEU A 237 12.41 15.01 4.94
N ASN A 238 12.53 16.14 4.23
CA ASN A 238 12.14 17.47 4.70
C ASN A 238 11.03 18.11 3.84
N ALA A 239 10.28 17.29 3.08
CA ALA A 239 9.12 17.72 2.29
C ALA A 239 8.04 18.38 3.16
N GLU A 240 7.24 19.29 2.61
CA GLU A 240 6.10 19.89 3.30
C GLU A 240 4.98 18.87 3.52
N ASP A 241 4.70 18.04 2.51
CA ASP A 241 3.75 16.95 2.58
C ASP A 241 4.30 15.80 3.45
N TYR A 242 3.64 15.55 4.58
CA TYR A 242 3.99 14.47 5.49
C TYR A 242 3.91 13.08 4.82
N ARG A 243 3.11 12.92 3.76
CA ARG A 243 3.02 11.68 2.99
C ARG A 243 4.33 11.42 2.23
N ALA A 244 4.92 12.48 1.66
CA ALA A 244 6.23 12.41 1.01
C ALA A 244 7.34 12.14 2.03
N ARG A 245 7.32 12.80 3.19
CA ARG A 245 8.27 12.52 4.29
C ARG A 245 8.19 11.08 4.77
N ALA A 246 6.99 10.58 5.06
CA ALA A 246 6.78 9.21 5.52
C ALA A 246 7.26 8.18 4.49
N ALA A 247 6.96 8.41 3.21
CA ALA A 247 7.43 7.53 2.13
C ALA A 247 8.97 7.57 1.98
N ALA A 248 9.59 8.74 2.13
CA ALA A 248 11.05 8.89 2.12
C ALA A 248 11.73 8.17 3.30
N VAL A 249 11.15 8.23 4.50
CA VAL A 249 11.61 7.45 5.66
C VAL A 249 11.52 5.95 5.38
N ARG A 250 10.44 5.51 4.75
CA ARG A 250 10.33 4.11 4.32
C ARG A 250 11.41 3.73 3.32
N VAL A 251 11.72 4.59 2.34
CA VAL A 251 12.84 4.32 1.41
C VAL A 251 14.18 4.29 2.16
N LEU A 252 14.44 5.24 3.05
CA LEU A 252 15.64 5.32 3.88
C LEU A 252 15.89 4.01 4.67
N SER A 253 14.85 3.38 5.20
CA SER A 253 14.99 2.11 5.94
C SER A 253 15.59 0.96 5.11
N PHE A 254 15.51 1.02 3.78
CA PHE A 254 16.15 0.03 2.89
C PHE A 254 17.61 0.37 2.55
N TRP A 255 18.10 1.53 2.99
CA TRP A 255 19.41 2.08 2.63
C TRP A 255 20.23 2.49 3.86
N LEU A 256 19.85 2.06 5.06
CA LEU A 256 20.51 2.44 6.31
C LEU A 256 22.02 2.12 6.28
N ASP A 257 22.41 1.03 5.60
CA ASP A 257 23.79 0.59 5.39
C ASP A 257 24.55 1.36 4.30
N ARG A 258 23.86 2.23 3.55
CA ARG A 258 24.37 2.93 2.36
C ARG A 258 24.25 4.45 2.42
N VAL A 259 23.65 4.97 3.49
CA VAL A 259 23.64 6.40 3.79
C VAL A 259 24.62 6.70 4.91
N GLU A 260 25.22 7.88 4.87
CA GLU A 260 26.05 8.35 5.98
C GLU A 260 25.14 8.79 7.14
N ALA A 261 25.48 8.35 8.35
CA ALA A 261 24.77 8.67 9.60
C ALA A 261 23.24 8.51 9.50
N PRO A 262 22.71 7.29 9.23
CA PRO A 262 21.27 7.05 9.10
C PRO A 262 20.48 7.48 10.34
N LEU A 263 21.06 7.36 11.53
CA LEU A 263 20.43 7.77 12.78
C LEU A 263 20.16 9.28 12.82
N ASP A 264 21.09 10.10 12.32
CA ASP A 264 20.91 11.56 12.23
C ASP A 264 19.80 11.93 11.23
N LEU A 265 19.60 11.09 10.20
CA LEU A 265 18.47 11.24 9.29
C LEU A 265 17.15 10.80 9.92
N LEU A 266 17.13 9.76 10.76
CA LEU A 266 15.91 9.23 11.39
C LEU A 266 15.46 10.01 12.63
N ARG A 267 16.37 10.48 13.48
CA ARG A 267 16.03 11.12 14.77
C ARG A 267 15.00 12.26 14.63
N PRO A 268 15.14 13.22 13.69
CA PRO A 268 14.15 14.30 13.58
C PRO A 268 12.79 13.82 13.02
N ARG A 269 12.70 12.60 12.49
CA ARG A 269 11.45 12.01 11.98
C ARG A 269 10.69 11.29 13.09
N VAL A 270 11.36 10.82 14.14
CA VAL A 270 10.70 10.28 15.35
C VAL A 270 9.90 11.36 16.08
N VAL A 271 10.37 12.61 16.02
CA VAL A 271 9.70 13.79 16.60
C VAL A 271 8.96 14.64 15.56
N ASP A 272 8.67 14.09 14.38
CA ASP A 272 7.96 14.81 13.32
C ASP A 272 6.57 15.27 13.79
N PRO A 273 6.08 16.45 13.36
CA PRO A 273 4.74 16.92 13.71
C PRO A 273 3.63 15.91 13.36
N HIS A 274 3.77 15.18 12.25
CA HIS A 274 2.76 14.26 11.78
C HIS A 274 2.99 12.82 12.29
N PRO A 275 2.00 12.17 12.93
CA PRO A 275 2.15 10.86 13.56
C PRO A 275 2.55 9.73 12.58
N ARG A 276 2.14 9.81 11.31
CA ARG A 276 2.56 8.84 10.27
C ARG A 276 4.06 8.85 10.02
N VAL A 277 4.71 10.02 10.05
CA VAL A 277 6.16 10.11 9.85
C VAL A 277 6.88 9.52 11.06
N ARG A 278 6.38 9.80 12.27
CA ARG A 278 6.85 9.17 13.52
C ARG A 278 6.76 7.65 13.45
N LEU A 279 5.63 7.11 12.99
CA LEU A 279 5.44 5.66 12.81
C LEU A 279 6.46 5.05 11.86
N GLU A 280 6.66 5.65 10.68
CA GLU A 280 7.66 5.13 9.74
C GLU A 280 9.08 5.23 10.29
N ALA A 281 9.40 6.26 11.08
CA ALA A 281 10.72 6.44 11.68
C ALA A 281 10.99 5.40 12.77
N VAL A 282 10.04 5.20 13.70
CA VAL A 282 10.11 4.15 14.71
C VAL A 282 10.26 2.77 14.05
N ARG A 283 9.43 2.48 13.04
CA ARG A 283 9.55 1.24 12.24
C ARG A 283 10.92 1.11 11.55
N ALA A 284 11.50 2.20 11.07
CA ALA A 284 12.81 2.17 10.41
C ALA A 284 13.95 1.85 11.39
N LEU A 285 13.86 2.32 12.64
CA LEU A 285 14.84 2.05 13.69
C LEU A 285 14.91 0.56 14.08
N SER A 286 13.84 -0.21 13.87
CA SER A 286 13.84 -1.66 14.12
C SER A 286 14.77 -2.46 13.20
N PHE A 287 15.34 -1.83 12.17
CA PHE A 287 16.30 -2.44 11.25
C PHE A 287 17.74 -2.03 11.56
N MET A 288 17.97 -1.28 12.64
CA MET A 288 19.28 -0.89 13.13
C MET A 288 19.68 -1.76 14.33
N ASP A 289 20.95 -1.68 14.71
CA ASP A 289 21.48 -2.31 15.92
C ASP A 289 21.93 -1.24 16.93
N GLY A 290 21.94 -1.62 18.21
CA GLY A 290 22.57 -0.85 19.29
C GLY A 290 21.64 0.06 20.08
N ASP A 291 22.11 0.41 21.28
CA ASP A 291 21.33 1.16 22.28
C ASP A 291 20.88 2.54 21.77
N ASP A 292 21.69 3.20 20.92
CA ASP A 292 21.36 4.49 20.33
C ASP A 292 20.04 4.46 19.52
N ALA A 293 19.76 3.37 18.81
CA ALA A 293 18.53 3.22 18.04
C ALA A 293 17.30 3.09 18.96
N ALA A 294 17.46 2.38 20.07
CA ALA A 294 16.42 2.22 21.09
C ALA A 294 16.15 3.55 21.81
N GLU A 295 17.20 4.28 22.20
CA GLU A 295 17.08 5.61 22.79
C GLU A 295 16.32 6.57 21.88
N VAL A 296 16.68 6.60 20.59
CA VAL A 296 16.00 7.44 19.60
C VAL A 296 14.55 7.01 19.39
N ALA A 297 14.25 5.71 19.33
CA ALA A 297 12.88 5.23 19.16
C ALA A 297 11.98 5.67 20.33
N LEU A 298 12.50 5.64 21.55
CA LEU A 298 11.78 6.06 22.76
C LEU A 298 11.48 7.57 22.81
N GLU A 299 12.16 8.41 22.03
CA GLU A 299 11.83 9.83 21.93
C GLU A 299 10.40 10.07 21.44
N VAL A 300 9.80 9.11 20.73
CA VAL A 300 8.41 9.18 20.27
C VAL A 300 7.41 9.36 21.41
N LEU A 301 7.75 8.87 22.61
CA LEU A 301 6.92 8.94 23.82
C LEU A 301 6.74 10.38 24.34
N ASN A 302 7.48 11.36 23.79
CA ASN A 302 7.26 12.78 24.05
C ASN A 302 6.09 13.37 23.23
N HIS A 303 5.42 12.56 22.40
CA HIS A 303 4.31 12.97 21.56
C HIS A 303 3.06 12.11 21.83
N ASP A 304 1.92 12.57 21.31
CA ASP A 304 0.68 11.79 21.35
C ASP A 304 0.88 10.44 20.64
N MET A 305 0.55 9.38 21.36
CA MET A 305 0.60 7.99 20.93
C MET A 305 -0.79 7.52 20.52
N ASP A 306 -0.85 6.71 19.47
CA ASP A 306 -2.02 5.93 19.09
C ASP A 306 -1.65 4.44 19.05
N ASP A 307 -2.67 3.58 18.91
CA ASP A 307 -2.48 2.13 18.94
C ASP A 307 -1.49 1.61 17.88
N TYR A 308 -1.42 2.24 16.71
CA TYR A 308 -0.50 1.82 15.65
C TYR A 308 0.93 2.22 15.97
N LEU A 309 1.13 3.44 16.49
CA LEU A 309 2.44 3.94 16.88
C LEU A 309 2.97 3.21 18.12
N GLN A 310 2.09 2.91 19.09
CA GLN A 310 2.43 2.09 20.24
C GLN A 310 2.83 0.68 19.81
N TYR A 311 2.03 0.05 18.95
CA TYR A 311 2.37 -1.27 18.40
C TYR A 311 3.70 -1.26 17.67
N ALA A 312 3.95 -0.24 16.83
CA ALA A 312 5.21 -0.10 16.12
C ALA A 312 6.40 0.07 17.08
N LEU A 313 6.25 0.85 18.14
CA LEU A 313 7.28 1.02 19.17
C LEU A 313 7.55 -0.30 19.90
N ASP A 314 6.51 -1.02 20.34
CA ASP A 314 6.66 -2.28 21.05
C ASP A 314 7.40 -3.33 20.20
N GLU A 315 7.04 -3.49 18.93
CA GLU A 315 7.74 -4.42 18.03
C GLU A 315 9.16 -3.94 17.69
N THR A 316 9.39 -2.63 17.63
CA THR A 316 10.73 -2.04 17.43
C THR A 316 11.63 -2.36 18.62
N MET A 317 11.16 -2.16 19.85
CA MET A 317 11.93 -2.48 21.06
C MET A 317 12.23 -3.98 21.14
N ARG A 318 11.27 -4.86 20.85
CA ARG A 318 11.50 -6.31 20.80
C ARG A 318 12.52 -6.73 19.75
N ALA A 319 12.63 -6.00 18.64
CA ALA A 319 13.62 -6.26 17.62
C ALA A 319 15.02 -5.84 18.08
N LEU A 320 15.13 -4.71 18.79
CA LEU A 320 16.39 -4.15 19.29
C LEU A 320 16.93 -4.86 20.56
N GLU A 321 16.07 -5.57 21.30
CA GLU A 321 16.46 -6.38 22.46
C GLU A 321 17.08 -7.74 22.12
N GLN A 322 17.06 -8.17 20.84
CA GLN A 322 17.58 -9.47 20.37
C GLN A 322 19.06 -9.42 20.01
#